data_AF-A0A1G1KLC1-F1
#
_entry.id   AF-A0A1G1KLC1-F1
#
_cell.length_a   1.000
_cell.length_b   1.000
_cell.length_c   1.000
_cell.angle_alpha   90.00
_cell.angle_beta   90.00
_cell.angle_gamma   90.00
#
_symmetry.space_group_name_H-M   'P 1'
#
loop_
_entity.id
_entity.type
_entity.pdbx_description
1 polymer ?
#
loop_
_entity_poly.entity_id
_entity_poly.type
_entity_poly.pdbx_seq_one_letter_code
_entity_poly.pdbx_strand_id
1 'polypeptide(L)'
;ILEKTQQVYGSRSEALYLMDKGMIQHLAGHHIDSIHSLSNAEALTEELYTRRIRSEVEAFLTSDNALPYEGEEFEKVLLNVLMAVNYAQLGLWDDALVEARKVDHKLTLLGDRNQNRMTYSKDALARYLSGVLYEAAGDLSNAFVAYRLALDAFQQYGKAYGVPTPALLRQDLLRVSEALGLTQEHEEYKQAFQGITWQSESASQGLGEIVFITYAGHAPVKRDIFVDIPFSADALSLVLATTRYDRRDTRAADSILYGLNGRIIRLALPQFVPRRSVVAYTEAVVAGGESRHVSRSVVMEDITAIASKDLEERLLRTMVKAVARAAWKLALAEAVQVGVRSAVQD
;
A
#
# COMPACT_ATOMS: atom_id res chain seq x y z
N ILE A 1 -14.55 -3.55 -22.16
CA ILE A 1 -13.33 -4.33 -22.49
C ILE A 1 -12.94 -5.21 -21.30
N LEU A 2 -12.75 -4.62 -20.12
CA LEU A 2 -12.40 -5.35 -18.89
C LEU A 2 -13.34 -6.55 -18.56
N GLU A 3 -14.65 -6.35 -18.65
CA GLU A 3 -15.63 -7.42 -18.37
C GLU A 3 -15.52 -8.60 -19.34
N LYS A 4 -15.11 -8.34 -20.60
CA LYS A 4 -14.87 -9.40 -21.59
C LYS A 4 -13.57 -10.15 -21.33
N THR A 5 -12.67 -9.59 -20.51
CA THR A 5 -11.38 -10.18 -20.14
C THR A 5 -11.35 -10.67 -18.69
N GLN A 6 -12.49 -10.76 -17.99
CA GLN A 6 -12.53 -11.23 -16.60
C GLN A 6 -11.90 -12.63 -16.45
N GLN A 7 -12.04 -13.49 -17.46
CA GLN A 7 -11.40 -14.82 -17.48
C GLN A 7 -9.86 -14.76 -17.47
N VAL A 8 -9.26 -13.64 -17.92
CA VAL A 8 -7.80 -13.43 -17.97
C VAL A 8 -7.20 -13.24 -16.58
N TYR A 9 -7.96 -12.71 -15.62
CA TYR A 9 -7.53 -12.58 -14.22
C TYR A 9 -7.43 -13.95 -13.53
N GLY A 10 -8.23 -14.93 -13.97
CA GLY A 10 -8.38 -16.22 -13.30
C GLY A 10 -9.22 -16.14 -12.02
N SER A 11 -9.73 -17.27 -11.55
CA SER A 11 -10.65 -17.34 -10.39
C SER A 11 -10.04 -16.91 -9.05
N ARG A 12 -8.72 -16.74 -8.99
CA ARG A 12 -7.96 -16.39 -7.79
C ARG A 12 -7.61 -14.90 -7.69
N SER A 13 -7.98 -14.11 -8.69
CA SER A 13 -7.66 -12.68 -8.76
C SER A 13 -8.92 -11.81 -8.81
N GLU A 14 -10.01 -12.29 -8.22
CA GLU A 14 -11.28 -11.55 -8.18
C GLU A 14 -11.15 -10.20 -7.47
N ALA A 15 -10.42 -10.13 -6.35
CA ALA A 15 -10.15 -8.86 -5.67
C ALA A 15 -9.44 -7.89 -6.61
N LEU A 16 -8.37 -8.33 -7.28
CA LEU A 16 -7.63 -7.50 -8.25
C LEU A 16 -8.52 -7.03 -9.42
N TYR A 17 -9.38 -7.92 -9.93
CA TYR A 17 -10.35 -7.55 -10.97
C TYR A 17 -11.30 -6.44 -10.50
N LEU A 18 -11.82 -6.53 -9.27
CA LEU A 18 -12.69 -5.50 -8.70
C LEU A 18 -11.96 -4.17 -8.47
N MET A 19 -10.69 -4.22 -8.03
CA MET A 19 -9.83 -3.04 -7.89
C MET A 19 -9.63 -2.35 -9.25
N ASP A 20 -9.21 -3.10 -10.28
CA ASP A 20 -8.99 -2.57 -11.62
C ASP A 20 -10.29 -2.03 -12.25
N LYS A 21 -11.42 -2.74 -12.04
CA LYS A 21 -12.74 -2.29 -12.48
C LYS A 21 -13.11 -0.97 -11.84
N GLY A 22 -12.96 -0.88 -10.51
CA GLY A 22 -13.22 0.33 -9.74
C GLY A 22 -12.36 1.51 -10.20
N MET A 23 -11.06 1.27 -10.42
CA MET A 23 -10.13 2.30 -10.91
C MET A 23 -10.50 2.79 -12.31
N ILE A 24 -10.83 1.89 -13.24
CA ILE A 24 -11.26 2.28 -14.60
C ILE A 24 -12.56 3.08 -14.57
N GLN A 25 -13.52 2.69 -13.73
CA GLN A 25 -14.77 3.42 -13.55
C GLN A 25 -14.53 4.81 -12.94
N HIS A 26 -13.62 4.91 -11.96
CA HIS A 26 -13.20 6.20 -11.37
C HIS A 26 -12.65 7.13 -12.45
N LEU A 27 -11.69 6.63 -13.26
CA LEU A 27 -11.07 7.40 -14.35
C LEU A 27 -12.08 7.78 -15.45
N ALA A 28 -13.14 7.00 -15.63
CA ALA A 28 -14.23 7.29 -16.57
C ALA A 28 -15.28 8.25 -16.02
N GLY A 29 -15.15 8.71 -14.76
CA GLY A 29 -16.15 9.56 -14.09
C GLY A 29 -17.42 8.81 -13.64
N HIS A 30 -17.42 7.48 -13.71
CA HIS A 30 -18.54 6.64 -13.25
C HIS A 30 -18.40 6.37 -11.74
N HIS A 31 -18.50 7.43 -10.94
CA HIS A 31 -18.16 7.39 -9.51
C HIS A 31 -19.02 6.39 -8.70
N ILE A 32 -20.32 6.29 -8.99
CA ILE A 32 -21.23 5.34 -8.32
C ILE A 32 -20.79 3.89 -8.58
N ASP A 33 -20.55 3.54 -9.85
CA ASP A 33 -20.12 2.19 -10.21
C ASP A 33 -18.74 1.87 -9.62
N SER A 34 -17.85 2.86 -9.61
CA SER A 34 -16.53 2.75 -9.02
C SER A 34 -16.61 2.44 -7.53
N ILE A 35 -17.43 3.19 -6.77
CA ILE A 35 -17.67 2.94 -5.35
C ILE A 35 -18.15 1.50 -5.14
N HIS A 36 -19.13 1.03 -5.92
CA HIS A 36 -19.63 -0.33 -5.79
C HIS A 36 -18.54 -1.38 -6.04
N SER A 37 -17.73 -1.23 -7.10
CA SER A 37 -16.63 -2.15 -7.39
C SER A 37 -15.54 -2.12 -6.31
N LEU A 38 -15.15 -0.93 -5.83
CA LEU A 38 -14.11 -0.75 -4.81
C LEU A 38 -14.56 -1.24 -3.42
N SER A 39 -15.84 -1.04 -3.06
CA SER A 39 -16.41 -1.56 -1.81
C SER A 39 -16.47 -3.09 -1.82
N ASN A 40 -16.82 -3.70 -2.95
CA ASN A 40 -16.77 -5.16 -3.11
C ASN A 40 -15.32 -5.68 -3.05
N ALA A 41 -14.36 -4.94 -3.62
CA ALA A 41 -12.94 -5.28 -3.49
C ALA A 41 -12.51 -5.21 -2.01
N GLU A 42 -12.86 -4.14 -1.30
CA GLU A 42 -12.57 -3.97 0.13
C GLU A 42 -13.09 -5.18 0.93
N ALA A 43 -14.38 -5.50 0.82
CA ALA A 43 -15.00 -6.61 1.53
C ALA A 43 -14.32 -7.96 1.23
N LEU A 44 -14.00 -8.23 -0.04
CA LEU A 44 -13.33 -9.46 -0.44
C LEU A 44 -11.90 -9.54 0.11
N THR A 45 -11.16 -8.43 0.12
CA THR A 45 -9.79 -8.42 0.68
C THR A 45 -9.79 -8.70 2.19
N GLU A 46 -10.77 -8.18 2.93
CA GLU A 46 -10.94 -8.45 4.36
C GLU A 46 -11.33 -9.91 4.64
N GLU A 47 -12.21 -10.47 3.81
CA GLU A 47 -12.60 -11.88 3.89
C GLU A 47 -11.40 -12.80 3.64
N LEU A 48 -10.65 -12.56 2.56
CA LEU A 48 -9.47 -13.34 2.21
C LEU A 48 -8.40 -13.29 3.30
N TYR A 49 -8.17 -12.11 3.88
CA TYR A 49 -7.28 -11.93 5.00
C TYR A 49 -7.72 -12.73 6.24
N THR A 50 -9.01 -12.65 6.59
CA THR A 50 -9.59 -13.38 7.72
C THR A 50 -9.46 -14.90 7.54
N ARG A 51 -9.75 -15.39 6.33
CA ARG A 51 -9.60 -16.81 5.99
C ARG A 51 -8.14 -17.25 6.15
N ARG A 52 -7.18 -16.48 5.63
CA ARG A 52 -5.75 -16.79 5.74
C ARG A 52 -5.28 -16.94 7.19
N ILE A 53 -5.72 -16.07 8.09
CA ILE A 53 -5.40 -16.17 9.52
C ILE A 53 -5.96 -17.48 10.11
N ARG A 54 -7.18 -17.86 9.72
CA ARG A 54 -7.83 -19.09 10.23
C ARG A 54 -7.21 -20.37 9.66
N SER A 55 -6.68 -20.34 8.44
CA SER A 55 -6.18 -21.52 7.72
C SER A 55 -4.66 -21.52 7.50
N GLU A 56 -3.89 -20.85 8.36
CA GLU A 56 -2.44 -20.65 8.19
C GLU A 56 -1.65 -21.95 7.88
N VAL A 57 -2.08 -23.09 8.41
CA VAL A 57 -1.52 -24.43 8.13
C VAL A 57 -1.82 -24.89 6.69
N GLU A 58 -3.04 -24.74 6.20
CA GLU A 58 -3.45 -25.14 4.84
C GLU A 58 -2.86 -24.20 3.77
N ALA A 59 -2.78 -22.90 4.09
CA ALA A 59 -2.16 -21.89 3.25
C ALA A 59 -0.64 -22.10 3.10
N PHE A 60 0.04 -22.57 4.16
CA PHE A 60 1.45 -22.92 4.10
C PHE A 60 1.71 -24.16 3.22
N LEU A 61 0.79 -25.13 3.21
CA LEU A 61 0.93 -26.36 2.45
C LEU A 61 0.64 -26.19 0.95
N THR A 62 -0.05 -25.11 0.57
CA THR A 62 -0.39 -24.78 -0.81
C THR A 62 0.68 -23.86 -1.47
N SER A 63 0.68 -23.80 -2.80
CA SER A 63 1.55 -22.86 -3.55
C SER A 63 1.08 -21.43 -3.32
N ASP A 64 1.95 -20.41 -3.28
CA ASP A 64 1.50 -19.00 -3.20
C ASP A 64 0.60 -18.63 -4.39
N ASN A 65 0.89 -19.19 -5.58
CA ASN A 65 0.02 -19.04 -6.76
C ASN A 65 -1.32 -19.81 -6.66
N ALA A 66 -1.51 -20.60 -5.60
CA ALA A 66 -2.77 -21.28 -5.31
C ALA A 66 -3.69 -20.49 -4.39
N LEU A 67 -3.15 -19.50 -3.66
CA LEU A 67 -3.95 -18.64 -2.79
C LEU A 67 -4.60 -17.50 -3.58
N PRO A 68 -5.83 -17.10 -3.23
CA PRO A 68 -6.42 -15.89 -3.77
C PRO A 68 -5.58 -14.66 -3.44
N TYR A 69 -5.50 -13.73 -4.39
CA TYR A 69 -4.84 -12.45 -4.21
C TYR A 69 -5.66 -11.55 -3.27
N GLU A 70 -5.09 -11.16 -2.13
CA GLU A 70 -5.76 -10.36 -1.11
C GLU A 70 -5.47 -8.85 -1.19
N GLY A 71 -4.68 -8.40 -2.16
CA GLY A 71 -4.19 -7.02 -2.23
C GLY A 71 -2.96 -6.74 -1.35
N GLU A 72 -2.10 -5.86 -1.82
CA GLU A 72 -1.04 -5.28 -1.00
C GLU A 72 -1.62 -4.28 0.02
N GLU A 73 -0.90 -4.01 1.12
CA GLU A 73 -1.42 -3.12 2.16
C GLU A 73 -1.64 -1.69 1.65
N PHE A 74 -0.79 -1.21 0.74
CA PHE A 74 -0.97 0.10 0.09
C PHE A 74 -2.15 0.12 -0.89
N GLU A 75 -2.40 -0.98 -1.59
CA GLU A 75 -3.56 -1.09 -2.47
C GLU A 75 -4.87 -1.02 -1.66
N LYS A 76 -4.91 -1.68 -0.49
CA LYS A 76 -6.09 -1.67 0.40
C LYS A 76 -6.39 -0.29 0.96
N VAL A 77 -5.38 0.52 1.27
CA VAL A 77 -5.54 1.92 1.67
C VAL A 77 -6.04 2.76 0.50
N LEU A 78 -5.47 2.55 -0.70
CA LEU A 78 -5.88 3.25 -1.92
C LEU A 78 -7.35 3.02 -2.29
N LEU A 79 -7.96 1.87 -1.95
CA LEU A 79 -9.39 1.66 -2.16
C LEU A 79 -10.21 2.76 -1.48
N ASN A 80 -9.92 3.03 -0.21
CA ASN A 80 -10.64 4.04 0.57
C ASN A 80 -10.29 5.46 0.11
N VAL A 81 -9.05 5.72 -0.32
CA VAL A 81 -8.66 7.00 -0.94
C VAL A 81 -9.50 7.26 -2.20
N LEU A 82 -9.58 6.30 -3.11
CA LEU A 82 -10.36 6.43 -4.34
C LEU A 82 -11.87 6.55 -4.06
N MET A 83 -12.40 5.78 -3.10
CA MET A 83 -13.80 5.90 -2.69
C MET A 83 -14.09 7.28 -2.08
N ALA A 84 -13.21 7.81 -1.22
CA ALA A 84 -13.35 9.15 -0.66
C ALA A 84 -13.39 10.23 -1.75
N VAL A 85 -12.51 10.14 -2.75
CA VAL A 85 -12.53 11.04 -3.91
C VAL A 85 -13.83 10.88 -4.69
N ASN A 86 -14.29 9.66 -4.95
CA ASN A 86 -15.56 9.41 -5.66
C ASN A 86 -16.76 10.01 -4.92
N TYR A 87 -16.86 9.81 -3.59
CA TYR A 87 -17.92 10.40 -2.79
C TYR A 87 -17.87 11.94 -2.81
N ALA A 88 -16.68 12.52 -2.69
CA ALA A 88 -16.48 13.97 -2.79
C ALA A 88 -16.92 14.51 -4.18
N GLN A 89 -16.60 13.82 -5.28
CA GLN A 89 -17.06 14.19 -6.63
C GLN A 89 -18.59 14.13 -6.79
N LEU A 90 -19.28 13.33 -5.97
CA LEU A 90 -20.74 13.25 -5.92
C LEU A 90 -21.35 14.27 -4.93
N GLY A 91 -20.55 15.07 -4.24
CA GLY A 91 -21.00 15.98 -3.17
C GLY A 91 -21.42 15.26 -1.88
N LEU A 92 -21.08 13.97 -1.74
CA LEU A 92 -21.40 13.13 -0.59
C LEU A 92 -20.26 13.22 0.44
N TRP A 93 -20.15 14.38 1.09
CA TRP A 93 -19.03 14.68 1.99
C TRP A 93 -19.00 13.79 3.23
N ASP A 94 -20.15 13.46 3.82
CA ASP A 94 -20.22 12.58 4.99
C ASP A 94 -19.66 11.18 4.69
N ASP A 95 -20.02 10.61 3.53
CA ASP A 95 -19.50 9.33 3.07
C ASP A 95 -17.99 9.40 2.75
N ALA A 96 -17.53 10.50 2.15
CA ALA A 96 -16.10 10.72 1.94
C ALA A 96 -15.32 10.74 3.28
N LEU A 97 -15.89 11.34 4.32
CA LEU A 97 -15.30 11.33 5.66
C LEU A 97 -15.37 9.96 6.35
N VAL A 98 -16.36 9.12 6.03
CA VAL A 98 -16.36 7.72 6.49
C VAL A 98 -15.16 6.98 5.92
N GLU A 99 -14.87 7.16 4.63
CA GLU A 99 -13.72 6.54 3.98
C GLU A 99 -12.38 7.07 4.52
N ALA A 100 -12.29 8.37 4.82
CA ALA A 100 -11.13 8.97 5.50
C ALA A 100 -10.87 8.33 6.88
N ARG A 101 -11.93 8.07 7.67
CA ARG A 101 -11.80 7.41 8.98
C ARG A 101 -11.40 5.93 8.85
N LYS A 102 -11.88 5.23 7.82
CA LYS A 102 -11.45 3.87 7.52
C LYS A 102 -9.95 3.81 7.19
N VAL A 103 -9.42 4.79 6.45
CA VAL A 103 -7.96 4.92 6.21
C VAL A 103 -7.21 5.01 7.53
N ASP A 104 -7.62 5.91 8.44
CA ASP A 104 -6.94 6.09 9.73
C ASP A 104 -6.95 4.80 10.56
N HIS A 105 -8.08 4.10 10.57
CA HIS A 105 -8.22 2.82 11.25
C HIS A 105 -7.28 1.76 10.64
N LYS A 106 -7.24 1.62 9.31
CA LYS A 106 -6.36 0.67 8.61
C LYS A 106 -4.89 0.94 8.89
N LEU A 107 -4.44 2.20 8.79
CA LEU A 107 -3.05 2.57 9.06
C LEU A 107 -2.65 2.27 10.51
N THR A 108 -3.56 2.52 11.47
CA THR A 108 -3.34 2.16 12.89
C THR A 108 -3.15 0.66 13.06
N LEU A 109 -4.06 -0.15 12.49
CA LEU A 109 -3.96 -1.61 12.54
C LEU A 109 -2.68 -2.13 11.89
N LEU A 110 -2.26 -1.54 10.77
CA LEU A 110 -1.01 -1.90 10.08
C LEU A 110 0.22 -1.61 10.94
N GLY A 111 0.26 -0.44 11.60
CA GLY A 111 1.32 -0.06 12.53
C GLY A 111 1.43 -1.05 13.70
N ASP A 112 0.31 -1.35 14.35
CA ASP A 112 0.24 -2.26 15.49
C ASP A 112 0.66 -3.68 15.12
N ARG A 113 0.10 -4.22 14.02
CA ARG A 113 0.38 -5.58 13.55
C ARG A 113 1.85 -5.78 13.20
N ASN A 114 2.47 -4.75 12.63
CA ASN A 114 3.87 -4.80 12.22
C ASN A 114 4.83 -4.36 13.34
N GLN A 115 4.34 -3.95 14.51
CA GLN A 115 5.13 -3.31 15.56
C GLN A 115 6.00 -2.17 15.01
N ASN A 116 5.46 -1.41 14.05
CA ASN A 116 6.16 -0.36 13.30
C ASN A 116 7.49 -0.79 12.63
N ARG A 117 7.65 -2.09 12.31
CA ARG A 117 8.84 -2.60 11.60
C ARG A 117 8.79 -2.41 10.09
N MET A 118 7.58 -2.28 9.53
CA MET A 118 7.39 -2.01 8.10
C MET A 118 7.28 -0.49 7.92
N THR A 119 7.90 0.04 6.88
CA THR A 119 7.83 1.46 6.56
C THR A 119 6.42 1.85 6.15
N TYR A 120 5.72 1.00 5.39
CA TYR A 120 4.33 1.26 5.00
C TYR A 120 3.37 0.90 6.14
N SER A 121 3.25 1.81 7.10
CA SER A 121 2.19 1.88 8.13
C SER A 121 1.60 3.28 8.27
N LYS A 122 2.10 4.22 7.46
CA LYS A 122 1.65 5.60 7.36
C LYS A 122 1.50 5.92 5.88
N ASP A 123 0.44 6.62 5.53
CA ASP A 123 0.20 7.08 4.17
C ASP A 123 0.09 8.60 4.12
N ALA A 124 1.01 9.23 3.40
CA ALA A 124 1.13 10.69 3.39
C ALA A 124 0.05 11.34 2.53
N LEU A 125 -0.25 10.77 1.35
CA LEU A 125 -1.32 11.24 0.48
C LEU A 125 -2.67 11.04 1.15
N ALA A 126 -2.93 9.85 1.69
CA ALA A 126 -4.23 9.53 2.27
C ALA A 126 -4.55 10.45 3.45
N ARG A 127 -3.57 10.75 4.32
CA ARG A 127 -3.74 11.69 5.43
C ARG A 127 -3.90 13.13 4.98
N TYR A 128 -3.16 13.55 3.96
CA TYR A 128 -3.33 14.88 3.38
C TYR A 128 -4.74 15.04 2.80
N LEU A 129 -5.20 14.04 2.04
CA LEU A 129 -6.56 14.01 1.51
C LEU A 129 -7.61 14.03 2.63
N SER A 130 -7.44 13.25 3.71
CA SER A 130 -8.33 13.34 4.87
C SER A 130 -8.43 14.76 5.41
N GLY A 131 -7.31 15.48 5.49
CA GLY A 131 -7.28 16.89 5.91
C GLY A 131 -8.09 17.78 4.98
N VAL A 132 -7.89 17.66 3.67
CA VAL A 132 -8.65 18.39 2.65
C VAL A 132 -10.16 18.10 2.76
N LEU A 133 -10.54 16.85 2.99
CA LEU A 133 -11.96 16.46 3.12
C LEU A 133 -12.60 17.01 4.40
N TYR A 134 -11.90 16.95 5.55
CA TYR A 134 -12.39 17.54 6.79
C TYR A 134 -12.57 19.04 6.65
N GLU A 135 -11.61 19.70 6.00
CA GLU A 135 -11.65 21.13 5.75
C GLU A 135 -12.81 21.52 4.83
N ALA A 136 -13.02 20.78 3.73
CA ALA A 136 -14.15 20.99 2.84
C ALA A 136 -15.51 20.81 3.56
N ALA A 137 -15.55 19.96 4.59
CA ALA A 137 -16.72 19.78 5.46
C ALA A 137 -16.83 20.82 6.60
N GLY A 138 -15.89 21.76 6.71
CA GLY A 138 -15.86 22.81 7.74
C GLY A 138 -15.27 22.38 9.08
N ASP A 139 -14.68 21.19 9.18
CA ASP A 139 -14.07 20.66 10.40
C ASP A 139 -12.56 20.95 10.44
N LEU A 140 -12.23 22.22 10.71
CA LEU A 140 -10.83 22.68 10.78
C LEU A 140 -10.01 21.96 11.85
N SER A 141 -10.63 21.51 12.93
CA SER A 141 -9.92 20.83 14.02
C SER A 141 -9.42 19.46 13.57
N ASN A 142 -10.28 18.66 12.94
CA ASN A 142 -9.87 17.37 12.39
C ASN A 142 -8.97 17.53 11.16
N ALA A 143 -9.18 18.58 10.34
CA ALA A 143 -8.27 18.91 9.25
C ALA A 143 -6.85 19.16 9.76
N PHE A 144 -6.69 19.96 10.81
CA PHE A 144 -5.40 20.23 11.45
C PHE A 144 -4.71 18.95 11.93
N VAL A 145 -5.44 18.06 12.60
CA VAL A 145 -4.90 16.77 13.06
C VAL A 145 -4.44 15.92 11.88
N ALA A 146 -5.25 15.80 10.83
CA ALA A 146 -4.92 15.05 9.63
C ALA A 146 -3.68 15.61 8.93
N TYR A 147 -3.57 16.94 8.78
CA TYR A 147 -2.39 17.60 8.21
C TYR A 147 -1.13 17.39 9.06
N ARG A 148 -1.22 17.36 10.39
CA ARG A 148 -0.08 17.01 11.25
C ARG A 148 0.39 15.58 11.04
N LEU A 149 -0.56 14.63 10.94
CA LEU A 149 -0.25 13.24 10.65
C LEU A 149 0.32 13.06 9.24
N ALA A 150 -0.13 13.88 8.28
CA ALA A 150 0.43 13.93 6.93
C ALA A 150 1.87 14.46 6.94
N LEU A 151 2.17 15.49 7.75
CA LEU A 151 3.53 16.04 7.87
C LEU A 151 4.52 14.99 8.37
N ASP A 152 4.15 14.27 9.43
CA ASP A 152 4.94 13.15 9.96
C ASP A 152 5.11 12.03 8.91
N ALA A 153 4.05 11.68 8.17
CA ALA A 153 4.12 10.71 7.09
C ALA A 153 5.05 11.16 5.95
N PHE A 154 4.98 12.42 5.52
CA PHE A 154 5.85 12.96 4.48
C PHE A 154 7.32 13.00 4.89
N GLN A 155 7.62 13.28 6.17
CA GLN A 155 8.99 13.21 6.68
C GLN A 155 9.55 11.77 6.62
N GLN A 156 8.71 10.77 6.86
CA GLN A 156 9.06 9.36 6.67
C GLN A 156 9.22 9.02 5.18
N TYR A 157 8.30 9.50 4.33
CA TYR A 157 8.34 9.30 2.87
C TYR A 157 9.61 9.88 2.25
N GLY A 158 10.06 11.05 2.69
CA GLY A 158 11.31 11.65 2.20
C GLY A 158 12.51 10.74 2.44
N LYS A 159 12.55 10.02 3.56
CA LYS A 159 13.63 9.08 3.90
C LYS A 159 13.48 7.74 3.18
N ALA A 160 12.26 7.23 3.07
CA ALA A 160 12.02 5.87 2.59
C ALA A 160 11.77 5.76 1.09
N TYR A 161 11.10 6.75 0.51
CA TYR A 161 10.61 6.74 -0.87
C TYR A 161 11.14 7.91 -1.70
N GLY A 162 11.85 8.87 -1.08
CA GLY A 162 12.38 10.05 -1.76
C GLY A 162 11.33 11.11 -2.12
N VAL A 163 10.11 11.00 -1.57
CA VAL A 163 9.04 11.98 -1.79
C VAL A 163 9.14 13.09 -0.73
N PRO A 164 9.47 14.34 -1.10
CA PRO A 164 9.65 15.42 -0.14
C PRO A 164 8.30 15.90 0.42
N THR A 165 8.32 16.53 1.59
CA THR A 165 7.14 17.23 2.11
C THR A 165 6.72 18.35 1.14
N PRO A 166 5.49 18.32 0.62
CA PRO A 166 5.01 19.31 -0.34
C PRO A 166 4.85 20.69 0.32
N ALA A 167 5.00 21.75 -0.48
CA ALA A 167 4.78 23.11 0.00
C ALA A 167 3.31 23.35 0.39
N LEU A 168 2.36 22.74 -0.34
CA LEU A 168 0.92 22.81 -0.10
C LEU A 168 0.58 22.45 1.36
N LEU A 169 1.03 21.29 1.83
CA LEU A 169 0.82 20.88 3.22
C LEU A 169 1.38 21.87 4.25
N ARG A 170 2.54 22.49 3.98
CA ARG A 170 3.10 23.50 4.88
C ARG A 170 2.24 24.77 4.91
N GLN A 171 1.68 25.16 3.76
CA GLN A 171 0.76 26.28 3.65
C GLN A 171 -0.54 26.00 4.40
N ASP A 172 -1.11 24.80 4.24
CA ASP A 172 -2.33 24.38 4.93
C ASP A 172 -2.15 24.32 6.45
N LEU A 173 -1.03 23.80 6.94
CA LEU A 173 -0.72 23.82 8.38
C LEU A 173 -0.61 25.24 8.94
N LEU A 174 0.03 26.16 8.22
CA LEU A 174 0.13 27.56 8.63
C LEU A 174 -1.24 28.23 8.64
N ARG A 175 -2.02 28.06 7.57
CA ARG A 175 -3.36 28.64 7.42
C ARG A 175 -4.34 28.12 8.47
N VAL A 176 -4.40 26.80 8.69
CA VAL A 176 -5.34 26.19 9.65
C VAL A 176 -4.92 26.46 11.09
N SER A 177 -3.62 26.44 11.41
CA SER A 177 -3.16 26.80 12.78
C SER A 177 -3.44 28.27 13.12
N GLU A 178 -3.33 29.17 12.15
CA GLU A 178 -3.73 30.57 12.29
C GLU A 178 -5.23 30.70 12.52
N ALA A 179 -6.05 30.04 11.68
CA ALA A 179 -7.51 30.10 11.75
C ALA A 179 -8.08 29.57 13.08
N LEU A 180 -7.45 28.52 13.64
CA LEU A 180 -7.82 27.94 14.93
C LEU A 180 -7.27 28.71 16.14
N GLY A 181 -6.42 29.73 15.93
CA GLY A 181 -5.78 30.49 17.01
C GLY A 181 -4.71 29.70 17.78
N LEU A 182 -4.16 28.64 17.20
CA LEU A 182 -3.12 27.79 17.80
C LEU A 182 -1.76 28.48 17.75
N THR A 183 -1.61 29.52 18.58
CA THR A 183 -0.51 30.49 18.50
C THR A 183 0.87 29.83 18.66
N GLN A 184 0.99 28.84 19.55
CA GLN A 184 2.27 28.15 19.75
C GLN A 184 2.66 27.33 18.52
N GLU A 185 1.77 26.44 18.07
CA GLU A 185 2.00 25.59 16.89
C GLU A 185 2.22 26.43 15.63
N HIS A 186 1.46 27.53 15.47
CA HIS A 186 1.61 28.43 14.35
C HIS A 186 3.01 29.07 14.29
N GLU A 187 3.54 29.55 15.43
CA GLU A 187 4.90 30.10 15.49
C GLU A 187 5.98 29.02 15.28
N GLU A 188 5.78 27.81 15.80
CA GLU A 188 6.65 26.67 15.52
C GLU A 188 6.70 26.36 14.01
N TYR A 189 5.55 26.35 13.33
CA TYR A 189 5.49 26.13 11.89
C TYR A 189 6.10 27.29 11.09
N LYS A 190 5.89 28.55 11.48
CA LYS A 190 6.54 29.70 10.84
C LYS A 190 8.06 29.61 10.90
N GLN A 191 8.60 29.18 12.04
CA GLN A 191 10.03 29.00 12.22
C GLN A 191 10.57 27.81 11.42
N ALA A 192 9.82 26.70 11.37
CA ALA A 192 10.22 25.49 10.65
C ALA A 192 10.09 25.62 9.12
N PHE A 193 9.12 26.39 8.64
CA PHE A 193 8.74 26.52 7.23
C PHE A 193 9.20 27.85 6.64
N GLN A 194 10.46 28.23 6.90
CA GLN A 194 11.02 29.49 6.40
C GLN A 194 10.88 29.61 4.88
N GLY A 195 10.41 30.77 4.42
CA GLY A 195 10.20 31.04 2.99
C GLY A 195 8.88 30.51 2.42
N ILE A 196 8.03 29.87 3.22
CA ILE A 196 6.67 29.52 2.81
C ILE A 196 5.73 30.71 3.01
N THR A 197 5.06 31.10 1.93
CA THR A 197 3.96 32.07 1.95
C THR A 197 2.64 31.33 1.95
N TRP A 198 1.72 31.71 2.84
CA TRP A 198 0.36 31.19 2.89
C TRP A 198 -0.65 32.35 2.82
N GLN A 199 -1.88 32.02 2.45
CA GLN A 199 -3.01 32.95 2.54
C GLN A 199 -3.79 32.60 3.82
N SER A 200 -4.12 33.59 4.64
CA SER A 200 -4.93 33.35 5.83
C SER A 200 -6.35 32.95 5.44
N GLU A 201 -7.04 32.28 6.35
CA GLU A 201 -8.45 31.92 6.16
C GLU A 201 -9.33 33.16 5.96
N SER A 202 -9.06 34.23 6.72
CA SER A 202 -9.74 35.52 6.59
C SER A 202 -9.51 36.19 5.23
N ALA A 203 -8.31 36.06 4.65
CA ALA A 203 -8.01 36.61 3.33
C ALA A 203 -8.65 35.81 2.19
N SER A 204 -8.96 34.54 2.43
CA SER A 204 -9.59 33.63 1.48
C SER A 204 -11.11 33.65 1.58
N GLN A 205 -11.68 34.44 2.50
CA GLN A 205 -13.12 34.52 2.72
C GLN A 205 -13.84 35.02 1.46
N GLY A 206 -14.76 34.19 0.94
CA GLY A 206 -15.51 34.47 -0.29
C GLY A 206 -14.82 34.01 -1.57
N LEU A 207 -13.63 33.40 -1.48
CA LEU A 207 -13.01 32.67 -2.58
C LEU A 207 -13.48 31.21 -2.59
N GLY A 208 -13.34 30.55 -3.75
CA GLY A 208 -13.49 29.11 -3.88
C GLY A 208 -12.13 28.46 -4.09
N GLU A 209 -11.94 27.26 -3.53
CA GLU A 209 -10.74 26.45 -3.76
C GLU A 209 -11.03 25.34 -4.77
N ILE A 210 -10.05 25.06 -5.63
CA ILE A 210 -10.09 23.93 -6.57
C ILE A 210 -8.88 23.05 -6.30
N VAL A 211 -9.12 21.84 -5.82
CA VAL A 211 -8.09 20.83 -5.59
C VAL A 211 -7.99 19.94 -6.83
N PHE A 212 -6.81 19.90 -7.45
CA PHE A 212 -6.57 19.09 -8.63
C PHE A 212 -5.74 17.84 -8.29
N ILE A 213 -6.31 16.67 -8.55
CA ILE A 213 -5.68 15.36 -8.32
C ILE A 213 -5.40 14.72 -9.67
N THR A 214 -4.17 14.26 -9.89
CA THR A 214 -3.76 13.60 -11.13
C THR A 214 -3.11 12.26 -10.89
N TYR A 215 -3.49 11.28 -11.70
CA TYR A 215 -2.88 9.96 -11.76
C TYR A 215 -1.88 9.94 -12.91
N ALA A 216 -0.60 10.12 -12.62
CA ALA A 216 0.45 10.21 -13.63
C ALA A 216 1.25 8.91 -13.75
N GLY A 217 1.39 8.41 -14.98
CA GLY A 217 2.21 7.23 -15.28
C GLY A 217 1.50 5.90 -15.06
N HIS A 218 2.29 4.85 -14.81
CA HIS A 218 1.81 3.49 -14.65
C HIS A 218 2.35 2.87 -13.36
N ALA A 219 1.49 2.24 -12.56
CA ALA A 219 1.89 1.46 -11.39
C ALA A 219 2.88 0.34 -11.76
N PRO A 220 3.73 -0.17 -10.86
CA PRO A 220 4.63 -1.29 -11.17
C PRO A 220 3.84 -2.57 -11.50
N VAL A 221 4.48 -3.51 -12.20
CA VAL A 221 3.90 -4.84 -12.43
C VAL A 221 4.62 -5.84 -11.54
N LYS A 222 3.85 -6.62 -10.78
CA LYS A 222 4.40 -7.73 -10.00
C LYS A 222 4.68 -8.93 -10.91
N ARG A 223 5.89 -9.49 -10.84
CA ARG A 223 6.31 -10.66 -11.61
C ARG A 223 7.08 -11.63 -10.73
N ASP A 224 7.14 -12.89 -11.16
CA ASP A 224 8.00 -13.88 -10.54
C ASP A 224 9.41 -13.79 -11.14
N ILE A 225 10.40 -13.77 -10.26
CA ILE A 225 11.80 -14.08 -10.59
C ILE A 225 12.15 -15.45 -10.02
N PHE A 226 12.99 -16.20 -10.75
CA PHE A 226 13.41 -17.52 -10.32
C PHE A 226 14.84 -17.46 -9.80
N VAL A 227 15.05 -17.90 -8.56
CA VAL A 227 16.36 -18.01 -7.94
C VAL A 227 16.65 -19.46 -7.66
N ASP A 228 17.79 -19.94 -8.15
CA ASP A 228 18.27 -21.30 -7.93
C ASP A 228 19.12 -21.31 -6.65
N ILE A 229 18.63 -21.97 -5.60
CA ILE A 229 19.30 -22.03 -4.29
C ILE A 229 19.81 -23.46 -4.05
N PRO A 230 21.09 -23.66 -3.69
CA PRO A 230 21.58 -24.95 -3.25
C PRO A 230 20.93 -25.32 -1.91
N PHE A 231 20.27 -26.48 -1.87
CA PHE A 231 19.52 -26.95 -0.72
C PHE A 231 20.23 -28.10 -0.01
N SER A 232 20.26 -28.10 1.33
CA SER A 232 20.87 -29.17 2.15
C SER A 232 19.91 -29.76 3.19
N ALA A 233 20.30 -30.92 3.73
CA ALA A 233 19.61 -31.55 4.85
C ALA A 233 19.56 -30.67 6.11
N ASP A 234 20.53 -29.77 6.30
CA ASP A 234 20.55 -28.83 7.43
C ASP A 234 19.52 -27.70 7.27
N ALA A 235 19.27 -27.25 6.03
CA ALA A 235 18.17 -26.34 5.75
C ALA A 235 16.81 -27.01 6.00
N LEU A 236 16.67 -28.31 5.67
CA LEU A 236 15.48 -29.09 6.00
C LEU A 236 15.28 -29.25 7.52
N SER A 237 16.34 -29.50 8.28
CA SER A 237 16.25 -29.68 9.73
C SER A 237 15.88 -28.39 10.46
N LEU A 238 16.40 -27.23 10.02
CA LEU A 238 15.99 -25.91 10.54
C LEU A 238 14.51 -25.63 10.26
N VAL A 239 14.02 -25.98 9.07
CA VAL A 239 12.60 -25.83 8.73
C VAL A 239 11.74 -26.72 9.62
N LEU A 240 12.11 -27.98 9.80
CA LEU A 240 11.39 -28.90 10.68
C LEU A 240 11.41 -28.43 12.14
N ALA A 241 12.54 -27.87 12.60
CA ALA A 241 12.67 -27.29 13.93
C ALA A 241 11.80 -26.04 14.12
N THR A 242 11.77 -25.14 13.13
CA THR A 242 10.94 -23.92 13.17
C THR A 242 9.46 -24.21 12.99
N THR A 243 9.06 -25.30 12.32
CA THR A 243 7.66 -25.74 12.29
C THR A 243 7.18 -26.35 13.62
N ARG A 244 8.08 -26.73 14.53
CA ARG A 244 7.73 -27.25 15.87
C ARG A 244 7.81 -26.19 16.98
N TYR A 245 8.38 -25.02 16.72
CA TYR A 245 8.63 -24.01 17.75
C TYR A 245 8.13 -22.63 17.33
N ASP A 246 7.28 -22.08 18.20
CA ASP A 246 6.72 -20.75 18.05
C ASP A 246 7.83 -19.68 18.26
N ARG A 247 8.29 -19.14 17.13
CA ARG A 247 8.69 -17.75 16.90
C ARG A 247 9.42 -17.00 18.03
N ARG A 248 10.59 -17.46 18.48
CA ARG A 248 11.60 -16.63 19.17
C ARG A 248 13.01 -17.08 18.77
N ASP A 249 13.80 -16.14 18.24
CA ASP A 249 15.21 -16.22 17.81
C ASP A 249 15.53 -16.63 16.36
N THR A 250 15.75 -15.62 15.52
CA THR A 250 16.20 -15.70 14.12
C THR A 250 17.71 -15.54 13.93
N ARG A 251 18.53 -15.44 15.00
CA ARG A 251 19.97 -15.16 14.86
C ARG A 251 20.81 -16.35 14.39
N ALA A 252 20.28 -17.57 14.44
CA ALA A 252 20.99 -18.77 13.96
C ALA A 252 20.77 -19.05 12.45
N ALA A 253 19.84 -18.36 11.79
CA ALA A 253 19.47 -18.64 10.41
C ALA A 253 20.38 -17.95 9.36
N ASP A 254 21.07 -16.87 9.73
CA ASP A 254 21.78 -16.00 8.79
C ASP A 254 23.10 -16.59 8.25
N SER A 255 23.73 -17.53 8.96
CA SER A 255 25.09 -18.01 8.62
C SER A 255 25.15 -19.29 7.77
N ILE A 256 24.03 -19.99 7.56
CA ILE A 256 24.03 -21.35 6.99
C ILE A 256 23.72 -21.36 5.48
N LEU A 257 23.21 -20.28 4.91
CA LEU A 257 22.78 -20.22 3.50
C LEU A 257 23.93 -20.24 2.48
N TYR A 258 25.19 -20.05 2.90
CA TYR A 258 26.33 -19.90 1.99
C TYR A 258 27.23 -21.14 1.85
N GLY A 259 26.92 -22.25 2.53
CA GLY A 259 27.87 -23.38 2.69
C GLY A 259 27.40 -24.75 2.21
N LEU A 260 26.55 -24.83 1.17
CA LEU A 260 25.85 -26.09 0.84
C LEU A 260 26.24 -26.67 -0.52
N ASN A 261 26.85 -27.86 -0.51
CA ASN A 261 26.81 -28.81 -1.62
C ASN A 261 25.49 -29.59 -1.54
N GLY A 262 24.60 -29.47 -2.53
CA GLY A 262 23.29 -30.10 -2.48
C GLY A 262 22.44 -29.91 -3.73
N ARG A 263 21.25 -30.54 -3.74
CA ARG A 263 20.29 -30.43 -4.87
C ARG A 263 19.87 -28.97 -5.03
N ILE A 264 19.77 -28.51 -6.27
CA ILE A 264 19.32 -27.14 -6.58
C ILE A 264 17.80 -27.10 -6.52
N ILE A 265 17.25 -26.18 -5.75
CA ILE A 265 15.81 -25.87 -5.76
C ILE A 265 15.62 -24.53 -6.44
N ARG A 266 14.77 -24.50 -7.47
CA ARG A 266 14.32 -23.27 -8.11
C ARG A 266 13.15 -22.68 -7.33
N LEU A 267 13.35 -21.50 -6.76
CA LEU A 267 12.32 -20.76 -6.04
C LEU A 267 11.78 -19.61 -6.88
N ALA A 268 10.46 -19.49 -6.95
CA ALA A 268 9.79 -18.30 -7.47
C ALA A 268 9.67 -17.26 -6.35
N LEU A 269 10.20 -16.07 -6.56
CA LEU A 269 10.10 -14.93 -5.65
C LEU A 269 9.42 -13.76 -6.37
N PRO A 270 8.54 -13.02 -5.69
CA PRO A 270 7.90 -11.86 -6.30
C PRO A 270 8.91 -10.71 -6.46
N GLN A 271 8.71 -9.91 -7.50
CA GLN A 271 9.41 -8.66 -7.76
C GLN A 271 8.44 -7.64 -8.36
N PHE A 272 8.48 -6.40 -7.87
CA PHE A 272 7.84 -5.27 -8.55
C PHE A 272 8.76 -4.72 -9.63
N VAL A 273 8.29 -4.75 -10.88
CA VAL A 273 9.00 -4.22 -12.04
C VAL A 273 8.43 -2.83 -12.36
N PRO A 274 9.25 -1.76 -12.22
CA PRO A 274 8.83 -0.40 -12.56
C PRO A 274 8.40 -0.27 -14.01
N ARG A 275 7.37 0.53 -14.26
CA ARG A 275 7.02 0.99 -15.61
C ARG A 275 7.37 2.46 -15.70
N ARG A 276 8.24 2.83 -16.66
CA ARG A 276 8.72 4.21 -16.79
C ARG A 276 7.55 5.15 -17.08
N SER A 277 7.43 6.20 -16.26
CA SER A 277 6.63 7.39 -16.56
C SER A 277 7.55 8.49 -17.07
N VAL A 278 7.04 9.31 -17.99
CA VAL A 278 7.75 10.49 -18.52
C VAL A 278 7.09 11.81 -18.09
N VAL A 279 6.12 11.75 -17.19
CA VAL A 279 5.38 12.93 -16.69
C VAL A 279 6.11 13.49 -15.47
N ALA A 280 6.65 14.70 -15.59
CA ALA A 280 7.31 15.40 -14.48
C ALA A 280 6.29 16.09 -13.56
N TYR A 281 5.29 16.75 -14.14
CA TYR A 281 4.17 17.39 -13.45
C TYR A 281 3.03 17.65 -14.45
N THR A 282 1.84 17.91 -13.92
CA THR A 282 0.68 18.44 -14.65
C THR A 282 0.49 19.91 -14.27
N GLU A 283 0.11 20.75 -15.23
CA GLU A 283 -0.25 22.14 -15.00
C GLU A 283 -1.77 22.32 -15.07
N ALA A 284 -2.36 22.87 -14.02
CA ALA A 284 -3.74 23.32 -14.01
C ALA A 284 -3.76 24.83 -14.30
N VAL A 285 -4.53 25.24 -15.31
CA VAL A 285 -4.65 26.64 -15.72
C VAL A 285 -6.12 27.05 -15.61
N VAL A 286 -6.40 28.00 -14.72
CA VAL A 286 -7.72 28.63 -14.61
C VAL A 286 -7.61 30.02 -15.19
N ALA A 287 -8.37 30.30 -16.24
CA ALA A 287 -8.42 31.60 -16.90
C ALA A 287 -9.85 32.13 -16.93
N GLY A 288 -10.03 33.37 -16.49
CA GLY A 288 -11.32 34.07 -16.50
C GLY A 288 -11.12 35.58 -16.64
N GLY A 289 -11.64 36.16 -17.72
CA GLY A 289 -11.38 37.58 -18.04
C GLY A 289 -9.89 37.85 -18.26
N GLU A 290 -9.33 38.81 -17.52
CA GLU A 290 -7.89 39.13 -17.51
C GLU A 290 -7.07 38.29 -16.51
N SER A 291 -7.73 37.54 -15.62
CA SER A 291 -7.07 36.77 -14.57
C SER A 291 -6.67 35.38 -15.08
N ARG A 292 -5.41 35.02 -14.88
CA ARG A 292 -4.87 33.69 -15.18
C ARG A 292 -4.11 33.14 -13.97
N HIS A 293 -4.61 32.05 -13.42
CA HIS A 293 -3.95 31.30 -12.36
C HIS A 293 -3.37 30.00 -12.92
N VAL A 294 -2.12 29.71 -12.57
CA VAL A 294 -1.42 28.49 -12.98
C VAL A 294 -0.90 27.81 -11.73
N SER A 295 -1.23 26.53 -11.57
CA SER A 295 -0.70 25.68 -10.50
C SER A 295 -0.08 24.42 -11.08
N ARG A 296 0.95 23.90 -10.42
CA ARG A 296 1.65 22.67 -10.80
C ARG A 296 1.35 21.58 -9.79
N SER A 297 1.07 20.38 -10.30
CA SER A 297 0.96 19.20 -9.45
C SER A 297 2.31 18.90 -8.80
N VAL A 298 2.28 18.38 -7.58
CA VAL A 298 3.45 17.81 -6.91
C VAL A 298 3.22 16.32 -6.67
N VAL A 299 4.30 15.55 -6.62
CA VAL A 299 4.20 14.13 -6.29
C VAL A 299 3.83 14.01 -4.81
N MET A 300 2.63 13.49 -4.55
CA MET A 300 2.16 13.19 -3.19
C MET A 300 2.44 11.74 -2.79
N GLU A 301 2.46 10.83 -3.77
CA GLU A 301 2.67 9.40 -3.54
C GLU A 301 3.40 8.77 -4.73
N ASP A 302 4.43 7.97 -4.46
CA ASP A 302 5.11 7.14 -5.46
C ASP A 302 4.82 5.66 -5.18
N ILE A 303 3.81 5.13 -5.87
CA ILE A 303 3.37 3.73 -5.73
C ILE A 303 4.49 2.75 -6.07
N THR A 304 5.39 3.09 -7.00
CA THR A 304 6.50 2.19 -7.37
C THR A 304 7.51 2.09 -6.24
N ALA A 305 7.88 3.23 -5.65
CA ALA A 305 8.81 3.28 -4.52
C ALA A 305 8.22 2.54 -3.31
N ILE A 306 6.95 2.78 -2.99
CA ILE A 306 6.23 2.11 -1.90
C ILE A 306 6.20 0.59 -2.11
N ALA A 307 5.74 0.13 -3.27
CA ALA A 307 5.63 -1.30 -3.57
C ALA A 307 6.99 -2.01 -3.52
N SER A 308 8.03 -1.37 -4.06
CA SER A 308 9.39 -1.92 -4.05
C SER A 308 9.93 -2.04 -2.63
N LYS A 309 9.73 -1.00 -1.80
CA LYS A 309 10.22 -0.98 -0.42
C LYS A 309 9.47 -1.95 0.49
N ASP A 310 8.15 -2.00 0.39
CA ASP A 310 7.32 -2.94 1.16
C ASP A 310 7.71 -4.39 0.85
N LEU A 311 7.95 -4.70 -0.43
CA LEU A 311 8.44 -6.01 -0.83
C LEU A 311 9.85 -6.30 -0.30
N GLU A 312 10.78 -5.34 -0.39
CA GLU A 312 12.15 -5.47 0.13
C GLU A 312 12.13 -5.87 1.63
N GLU A 313 11.34 -5.17 2.44
CA GLU A 313 11.28 -5.37 3.90
C GLU A 313 10.74 -6.74 4.32
N ARG A 314 9.86 -7.34 3.49
CA ARG A 314 9.32 -8.68 3.74
C ARG A 314 9.98 -9.78 2.91
N LEU A 315 10.92 -9.45 2.02
CA LEU A 315 11.52 -10.40 1.08
C LEU A 315 12.21 -11.56 1.82
N LEU A 316 12.97 -11.26 2.87
CA LEU A 316 13.65 -12.28 3.68
C LEU A 316 12.66 -13.30 4.26
N ARG A 317 11.57 -12.82 4.87
CA ARG A 317 10.52 -13.69 5.43
C ARG A 317 9.86 -14.53 4.33
N THR A 318 9.64 -13.94 3.15
CA THR A 318 9.07 -14.62 2.00
C THR A 318 10.00 -15.73 1.49
N MET A 319 11.30 -15.46 1.38
CA MET A 319 12.31 -16.45 1.01
C MET A 319 12.37 -17.61 1.99
N VAL A 320 12.42 -17.33 3.30
CA VAL A 320 12.42 -18.37 4.35
C VAL A 320 11.19 -19.27 4.23
N LYS A 321 10.00 -18.69 4.04
CA LYS A 321 8.76 -19.46 3.82
C LYS A 321 8.78 -20.26 2.52
N ALA A 322 9.35 -19.73 1.44
CA ALA A 322 9.47 -20.44 0.16
C ALA A 322 10.42 -21.64 0.28
N VAL A 323 11.59 -21.46 0.90
CA VAL A 323 12.55 -22.54 1.19
C VAL A 323 11.89 -23.61 2.07
N ALA A 324 11.19 -23.19 3.13
CA ALA A 324 10.51 -24.11 4.04
C ALA A 324 9.48 -25.00 3.34
N ARG A 325 8.69 -24.42 2.44
CA ARG A 325 7.71 -25.19 1.65
C ARG A 325 8.35 -26.10 0.63
N ALA A 326 9.42 -25.66 -0.02
CA ALA A 326 10.15 -26.51 -0.95
C ALA A 326 10.79 -27.71 -0.24
N ALA A 327 11.37 -27.49 0.93
CA ALA A 327 11.91 -28.51 1.82
C ALA A 327 10.85 -29.56 2.19
N TRP A 328 9.67 -29.11 2.62
CA TRP A 328 8.55 -29.98 2.96
C TRP A 328 8.06 -30.82 1.76
N LYS A 329 7.90 -30.19 0.59
CA LYS A 329 7.51 -30.90 -0.64
C LYS A 329 8.53 -31.96 -1.05
N LEU A 330 9.82 -31.68 -0.87
CA LEU A 330 10.89 -32.64 -1.16
C LEU A 330 10.83 -33.83 -0.19
N ALA A 331 10.68 -33.58 1.10
CA ALA A 331 10.58 -34.63 2.12
C ALA A 331 9.37 -35.55 1.88
N LEU A 332 8.20 -34.98 1.53
CA LEU A 332 7.02 -35.76 1.14
C LEU A 332 7.28 -36.62 -0.10
N ALA A 333 7.92 -36.07 -1.14
CA ALA A 333 8.24 -36.81 -2.35
C ALA A 333 9.19 -37.99 -2.08
N GLU A 334 10.19 -37.81 -1.21
CA GLU A 334 11.10 -38.88 -0.81
C GLU A 334 10.39 -39.97 0.01
N ALA A 335 9.53 -39.59 0.96
CA ALA A 335 8.74 -40.55 1.73
C ALA A 335 7.83 -41.41 0.84
N VAL A 336 7.18 -40.81 -0.16
CA VAL A 336 6.37 -41.55 -1.15
C VAL A 336 7.24 -42.49 -1.99
N GLN A 337 8.41 -42.06 -2.46
CA GLN A 337 9.32 -42.93 -3.20
C GLN A 337 9.82 -44.13 -2.38
N VAL A 338 10.10 -43.94 -1.09
CA VAL A 338 10.49 -45.02 -0.18
C VAL A 338 9.34 -46.00 0.03
N GLY A 339 8.12 -45.49 0.28
CA GLY A 339 6.92 -46.33 0.47
C GLY A 339 6.53 -47.14 -0.77
N VAL A 340 6.70 -46.57 -1.97
CA VAL A 340 6.46 -47.30 -3.24
C VAL A 340 7.54 -48.36 -3.48
N ARG A 341 8.80 -48.10 -3.13
CA ARG A 341 9.88 -49.10 -3.26
C ARG A 341 9.70 -50.27 -2.29
N SER A 342 9.24 -50.03 -1.06
CA SER A 342 8.93 -51.11 -0.12
C SER A 342 7.72 -51.95 -0.59
N ALA A 343 6.70 -51.33 -1.18
CA ALA A 343 5.51 -52.03 -1.68
C ALA A 343 5.71 -52.79 -3.01
N VAL A 344 6.86 -52.61 -3.69
CA VAL A 344 7.23 -53.35 -4.91
C VAL A 344 8.22 -54.48 -4.60
N GLN A 345 8.74 -54.54 -3.36
CA GLN A 345 9.63 -55.61 -2.88
C GLN A 345 8.94 -56.67 -2.01
N ASP A 346 7.67 -56.42 -1.63
CA ASP A 346 6.72 -57.42 -1.11
C ASP A 346 5.82 -57.90 -2.25
#